data_AF-A0A7W9PBG2-F1
#
_entry.id   AF-A0A7W9PBG2-F1
#
_cell.length_a   1.000
_cell.length_b   1.000
_cell.length_c   1.000
_cell.angle_alpha   90.00
_cell.angle_beta   90.00
_cell.angle_gamma   90.00
#
_symmetry.space_group_name_H-M   'P 1'
#
loop_
_entity.id
_entity.type
_entity.pdbx_description
1 polymer ?
#
loop_
_entity_poly.entity_id
_entity_poly.type
_entity_poly.pdbx_seq_one_letter_code
_entity_poly.pdbx_strand_id
1 'polypeptide(L)'
;MKVLSVAEIDSELSTRGREVDAITSTLLELDKHPGLTLLRGYPPAGRTAERWEAVRRLLDLMWEDYGRLQSILEQARTIRGRRQRPGDADRAEITRLLRDRPHEVSRTPIPLAERSLTGHSERVLFVGIADTVDRMRTTFPEILEFLDAVDAVNTRVLAGLSPIQARLDHLGGVTAELRSLAAEVRALLSRSATDPLALESDIASVLDALAERLRRESEALTEVLALSADWPVAVARTRERIEELREARDRAADARIEAEAKIVTAPLPVRPDDLAALRAELAGLSANPPVAESTSAPTPAALALLELRRRLDTAAADAAADERLARGLLERRAELRGRLSAYQAKAARLGVSEHPDVLSSGRIATGLLSRRPCDLAAVTRAVADFQQVVAETSGRRE
;
A
#
# COMPACT_ATOMS: atom_id res chain seq x y z
N MET A 1 33.33 23.54 52.25
CA MET A 1 32.41 22.39 52.24
C MET A 1 32.37 21.78 53.64
N LYS A 2 31.19 21.55 54.23
CA LYS A 2 31.08 20.95 55.57
C LYS A 2 31.37 19.45 55.48
N VAL A 3 32.36 18.96 56.22
CA VAL A 3 32.69 17.53 56.28
C VAL A 3 31.53 16.77 56.92
N LEU A 4 31.09 15.69 56.29
CA LEU A 4 29.97 14.89 56.77
C LEU A 4 30.35 14.09 58.02
N SER A 5 29.39 13.94 58.93
CA SER A 5 29.47 12.96 60.02
C SER A 5 29.37 11.53 59.48
N VAL A 6 29.75 10.53 60.28
CA VAL A 6 29.70 9.11 59.86
C VAL A 6 28.27 8.69 59.47
N ALA A 7 27.26 9.13 60.22
CA ALA A 7 25.85 8.83 59.90
C ALA A 7 25.40 9.49 58.60
N GLU A 8 25.81 10.73 58.34
CA GLU A 8 25.52 11.42 57.08
C GLU A 8 26.24 10.77 55.88
N ILE A 9 27.47 10.29 56.07
CA ILE A 9 28.21 9.51 55.06
C ILE A 9 27.46 8.21 54.73
N ASP A 10 27.06 7.45 55.75
CA ASP A 10 26.36 6.18 55.56
C ASP A 10 25.01 6.37 54.86
N SER A 11 24.30 7.46 55.20
CA SER A 11 23.04 7.84 54.54
C SER A 11 23.24 8.27 53.08
N GLU A 12 24.27 9.07 52.79
CA GLU A 12 24.62 9.48 51.43
C GLU A 12 25.03 8.27 50.58
N LEU A 13 25.90 7.38 51.10
CA LEU A 13 26.31 6.15 50.42
C LEU A 13 25.13 5.23 50.11
N SER A 14 24.18 5.09 51.05
CA SER A 14 22.95 4.33 50.83
C SER A 14 22.06 4.96 49.75
N THR A 15 21.93 6.29 49.75
CA THR A 15 21.14 7.02 48.77
C THR A 15 21.75 6.93 47.37
N ARG A 16 23.05 7.19 47.23
CA ARG A 16 23.77 7.06 45.95
C ARG A 16 23.87 5.62 45.47
N GLY A 17 23.98 4.66 46.39
CA GLY A 17 23.89 3.23 46.07
C GLY A 17 22.57 2.89 45.39
N ARG A 18 21.44 3.27 45.99
CA ARG A 18 20.11 3.07 45.39
C ARG A 18 19.95 3.77 44.04
N GLU A 19 20.49 4.99 43.89
CA GLU A 19 20.47 5.73 42.62
C GLU A 19 21.25 4.98 41.53
N VAL A 20 22.45 4.47 41.83
CA VAL A 20 23.26 3.70 40.89
C VAL A 20 22.65 2.32 40.60
N ASP A 21 22.02 1.67 41.58
CA ASP A 21 21.31 0.40 41.35
C ASP A 21 20.13 0.59 40.38
N ALA A 22 19.39 1.69 40.52
CA ALA A 22 18.32 2.06 39.59
C ALA A 22 18.87 2.33 38.17
N ILE A 23 19.95 3.11 38.05
CA ILE A 23 20.63 3.36 36.77
C ILE A 23 21.11 2.04 36.15
N THR A 24 21.66 1.13 36.96
CA THR A 24 22.12 -0.19 36.51
C THR A 24 20.98 -0.98 35.89
N SER A 25 19.82 -1.04 36.56
CA SER A 25 18.63 -1.72 36.04
C SER A 25 18.20 -1.15 34.68
N THR A 26 18.12 0.18 34.57
CA THR A 26 17.74 0.85 33.32
C THR A 26 18.75 0.62 32.20
N LEU A 27 20.05 0.63 32.49
CA LEU A 27 21.08 0.35 31.49
C LEU A 27 21.06 -1.12 31.01
N LEU A 28 20.70 -2.06 31.88
CA LEU A 28 20.50 -3.46 31.50
C LEU A 28 19.27 -3.66 30.61
N GLU A 29 18.21 -2.87 30.81
CA GLU A 29 17.05 -2.84 29.91
C GLU A 29 17.43 -2.23 28.55
N LEU A 30 18.17 -1.12 28.56
CA LEU A 30 18.72 -0.48 27.35
C LEU A 30 19.60 -1.43 26.55
N ASP A 31 20.46 -2.22 27.22
CA ASP A 31 21.34 -3.18 26.55
C ASP A 31 20.56 -4.29 25.81
N LYS A 32 19.36 -4.62 26.29
CA LYS A 32 18.43 -5.59 25.70
C LYS A 32 17.43 -4.97 24.73
N HIS A 33 17.51 -3.66 24.50
CA HIS A 33 16.57 -2.97 23.63
C HIS A 33 16.56 -3.60 22.23
N PRO A 34 15.40 -3.92 21.63
CA PRO A 34 15.34 -4.56 20.32
C PRO A 34 16.07 -3.77 19.22
N GLY A 35 15.87 -2.44 19.18
CA GLY A 35 16.60 -1.55 18.27
C GLY A 35 18.12 -1.62 18.41
N LEU A 36 18.65 -1.73 19.64
CA LEU A 36 20.10 -1.85 19.87
C LEU A 36 20.60 -3.25 19.47
N THR A 37 19.82 -4.29 19.78
CA THR A 37 20.12 -5.67 19.38
C THR A 37 20.20 -5.80 17.86
N LEU A 38 19.28 -5.14 17.14
CA LEU A 38 19.28 -5.10 15.67
C LEU A 38 20.56 -4.46 15.12
N LEU A 39 20.92 -3.27 15.60
CA LEU A 39 22.11 -2.53 15.16
C LEU A 39 23.43 -3.25 15.48
N ARG A 40 23.45 -4.06 16.54
CA ARG A 40 24.59 -4.93 16.87
C ARG A 40 24.67 -6.15 15.95
N GLY A 41 23.52 -6.69 15.55
CA GLY A 41 23.44 -7.86 14.66
C GLY A 41 23.72 -7.51 13.19
N TYR A 42 23.34 -6.32 12.76
CA TYR A 42 23.44 -5.86 11.38
C TYR A 42 24.11 -4.48 11.32
N PRO A 43 25.28 -4.34 10.67
CA PRO A 43 25.92 -3.05 10.51
C PRO A 43 24.98 -2.05 9.83
N PRO A 44 24.72 -0.89 10.44
CA PRO A 44 23.79 0.06 9.87
C PRO A 44 24.35 0.69 8.60
N ALA A 45 23.46 1.02 7.66
CA ALA A 45 23.77 1.68 6.41
C ALA A 45 22.88 2.91 6.20
N GLY A 46 23.23 3.75 5.22
CA GLY A 46 22.41 4.87 4.77
C GLY A 46 21.98 5.82 5.88
N ARG A 47 20.68 6.14 5.93
CA ARG A 47 20.12 7.13 6.86
C ARG A 47 20.23 6.67 8.31
N THR A 48 20.13 5.36 8.54
CA THR A 48 20.31 4.77 9.87
C THR A 48 21.75 4.91 10.34
N ALA A 49 22.74 4.69 9.48
CA ALA A 49 24.15 4.88 9.83
C ALA A 49 24.50 6.33 10.18
N GLU A 50 23.98 7.29 9.39
CA GLU A 50 24.20 8.72 9.61
C GLU A 50 23.74 9.17 11.00
N ARG A 51 22.54 8.72 11.41
CA ARG A 51 21.99 9.02 12.74
C ARG A 51 22.66 8.19 13.83
N TRP A 52 23.00 6.93 13.55
CA TRP A 52 23.62 6.03 14.51
C TRP A 52 24.96 6.53 15.02
N GLU A 53 25.80 7.14 14.18
CA GLU A 53 27.12 7.61 14.61
C GLU A 53 27.07 8.61 15.77
N ALA A 54 26.09 9.51 15.78
CA ALA A 54 25.91 10.45 16.90
C ALA A 54 25.46 9.71 18.17
N VAL A 55 24.45 8.86 18.05
CA VAL A 55 23.88 8.09 19.17
C VAL A 55 24.87 7.10 19.75
N ARG A 56 25.72 6.47 18.91
CA ARG A 56 26.78 5.56 19.33
C ARG A 56 27.77 6.25 20.27
N ARG A 57 28.19 7.48 19.95
CA ARG A 57 29.08 8.27 20.84
C ARG A 57 28.41 8.62 22.16
N LEU A 58 27.12 8.93 22.14
CA LEU A 58 26.33 9.19 23.35
C LEU A 58 26.21 7.92 24.21
N LEU A 59 26.00 6.77 23.58
CA LEU A 59 25.94 5.48 24.25
C LEU A 59 27.30 5.07 24.85
N ASP A 60 28.40 5.25 24.12
CA ASP A 60 29.75 4.99 24.63
C ASP A 60 30.03 5.88 25.86
N LEU A 61 29.72 7.17 25.78
CA LEU A 61 29.84 8.11 26.90
C LEU A 61 28.96 7.70 28.10
N MET A 62 27.74 7.20 27.86
CA MET A 62 26.84 6.71 28.90
C MET A 62 27.47 5.55 29.69
N TRP A 63 28.12 4.60 29.01
CA TRP A 63 28.80 3.47 29.66
C TRP A 63 30.08 3.89 30.39
N GLU A 64 30.85 4.83 29.83
CA GLU A 64 31.99 5.43 30.53
C GLU A 64 31.56 6.13 31.81
N ASP A 65 30.48 6.92 31.74
CA ASP A 65 29.89 7.64 32.86
C ASP A 65 29.39 6.70 33.96
N TYR A 66 28.74 5.61 33.57
CA TYR A 66 28.37 4.55 34.51
C TYR A 66 29.59 3.94 35.20
N GLY A 67 30.66 3.63 34.45
CA GLY A 67 31.91 3.13 35.03
C GLY A 67 32.57 4.11 36.01
N ARG A 68 32.49 5.42 35.74
CA ARG A 68 32.94 6.48 36.67
C ARG A 68 32.10 6.49 37.94
N LEU A 69 30.76 6.40 37.84
CA LEU A 69 29.86 6.35 39.01
C LEU A 69 30.18 5.15 39.91
N GLN A 70 30.34 3.96 39.32
CA GLN A 70 30.73 2.76 40.06
C GLN A 70 32.08 2.93 40.75
N SER A 71 33.06 3.51 40.05
CA SER A 71 34.41 3.74 40.61
C SER A 71 34.40 4.72 41.79
N ILE A 72 33.66 5.83 41.71
CA ILE A 72 33.55 6.78 42.83
C ILE A 72 32.91 6.10 44.04
N LEU A 73 31.82 5.36 43.84
CA LEU A 73 31.12 4.69 44.94
C LEU A 73 31.96 3.59 45.57
N GLU A 74 32.66 2.80 44.78
CA GLU A 74 33.52 1.74 45.30
C GLU A 74 34.71 2.29 46.07
N GLN A 75 35.32 3.39 45.60
CA GLN A 75 36.36 4.10 46.34
C GLN A 75 35.84 4.65 47.67
N ALA A 76 34.66 5.28 47.67
CA ALA A 76 34.06 5.81 48.89
C ALA A 76 33.70 4.70 49.89
N ARG A 77 33.15 3.57 49.42
CA ARG A 77 32.87 2.37 50.22
C ARG A 77 34.14 1.74 50.80
N THR A 78 35.19 1.65 49.99
CA THR A 78 36.49 1.11 50.41
C THR A 78 37.08 1.96 51.54
N ILE A 79 37.14 3.29 51.39
CA ILE A 79 37.66 4.18 52.44
C ILE A 79 36.81 4.08 53.71
N ARG A 80 35.48 4.04 53.56
CA ARG A 80 34.54 3.87 54.68
C ARG A 80 34.71 2.55 55.42
N GLY A 81 35.08 1.47 54.71
CA GLY A 81 35.26 0.12 55.23
C GLY A 81 36.61 -0.15 55.90
N ARG A 82 37.62 0.74 55.75
CA ARG A 82 38.96 0.54 56.33
C ARG A 82 38.98 0.46 57.86
N ARG A 83 38.08 1.18 58.55
CA ARG A 83 38.04 1.29 60.01
C ARG A 83 36.60 1.42 60.50
N GLN A 84 36.31 0.89 61.70
CA GLN A 84 34.99 1.01 62.33
C GLN A 84 34.58 2.47 62.60
N ARG A 85 35.55 3.36 62.83
CA ARG A 85 35.36 4.81 62.99
C ARG A 85 36.37 5.57 62.11
N PRO A 86 35.96 6.12 60.95
CA PRO A 86 36.85 6.84 60.04
C PRO A 86 37.44 8.11 60.69
N GLY A 87 38.73 8.35 60.46
CA GLY A 87 39.39 9.57 60.93
C GLY A 87 38.88 10.82 60.21
N ASP A 88 39.25 12.00 60.70
CA ASP A 88 38.81 13.28 60.10
C ASP A 88 39.26 13.44 58.64
N ALA A 89 40.45 12.93 58.31
CA ALA A 89 40.98 12.86 56.94
C ALA A 89 40.14 11.93 56.05
N ASP A 90 39.83 10.72 56.53
CA ASP A 90 39.00 9.76 55.79
C ASP A 90 37.59 10.33 55.52
N ARG A 91 36.99 11.00 56.51
CA ARG A 91 35.66 11.63 56.35
C ARG A 91 35.69 12.80 55.36
N ALA A 92 36.75 13.60 55.36
CA ALA A 92 36.92 14.67 54.39
C ALA A 92 37.09 14.12 52.96
N GLU A 93 37.86 13.06 52.80
CA GLU A 93 38.07 12.38 51.51
C GLU A 93 36.77 11.76 50.96
N ILE A 94 36.02 11.03 51.79
CA ILE A 94 34.72 10.46 51.40
C ILE A 94 33.73 11.59 51.05
N THR A 95 33.68 12.67 51.84
CA THR A 95 32.81 13.81 51.55
C THR A 95 33.16 14.43 50.19
N ARG A 96 34.44 14.54 49.85
CA ARG A 96 34.90 15.03 48.54
C ARG A 96 34.49 14.09 47.40
N LEU A 97 34.64 12.78 47.57
CA LEU A 97 34.21 11.81 46.56
C LEU A 97 32.71 11.88 46.28
N LEU A 98 31.89 12.03 47.32
CA LEU A 98 30.43 11.97 47.20
C LEU A 98 29.77 13.29 46.79
N ARG A 99 30.35 14.45 47.15
CA ARG A 99 29.71 15.76 46.95
C ARG A 99 30.47 16.74 46.07
N ASP A 100 31.75 16.51 45.85
CA ASP A 100 32.58 17.37 45.00
C ASP A 100 32.79 16.70 43.63
N ARG A 101 33.75 17.21 42.86
CA ARG A 101 34.13 16.72 41.54
C ARG A 101 35.48 16.00 41.61
N PRO A 102 35.51 14.71 42.00
CA PRO A 102 36.76 14.01 42.27
C PRO A 102 37.52 13.55 41.02
N HIS A 103 36.87 13.48 39.84
CA HIS A 103 37.48 12.91 38.64
C HIS A 103 37.79 13.95 37.57
N GLU A 104 39.04 13.95 37.10
CA GLU A 104 39.49 14.69 35.93
C GLU A 104 38.94 14.02 34.65
N VAL A 105 38.18 14.78 33.85
CA VAL A 105 37.50 14.32 32.62
C VAL A 105 38.21 14.80 31.36
N SER A 106 38.78 16.00 31.37
CA SER A 106 39.54 16.53 30.24
C SER A 106 40.59 17.52 30.71
N ARG A 107 41.72 17.52 30.00
CA ARG A 107 42.85 18.42 30.19
C ARG A 107 43.14 19.09 28.85
N THR A 108 42.73 20.35 28.72
CA THR A 108 42.88 21.10 27.47
C THR A 108 43.98 22.15 27.63
N PRO A 109 44.99 22.20 26.76
CA PRO A 109 46.01 23.24 26.84
C PRO A 109 45.39 24.62 26.60
N ILE A 110 45.64 25.56 27.51
CA ILE A 110 45.20 26.95 27.38
C ILE A 110 46.09 27.60 26.31
N PRO A 111 45.56 28.27 25.27
CA PRO A 111 46.36 28.97 24.26
C PRO A 111 47.31 30.00 24.91
N LEU A 112 48.52 30.17 24.36
CA LEU A 112 49.56 31.03 24.96
C LEU A 112 49.10 32.48 25.20
N ALA A 113 48.21 32.99 24.34
CA ALA A 113 47.62 34.33 24.45
C ALA A 113 46.72 34.50 25.70
N GLU A 114 46.22 33.40 26.27
CA GLU A 114 45.36 33.37 27.46
C GLU A 114 46.13 32.93 28.72
N ARG A 115 47.45 32.71 28.62
CA ARG A 115 48.30 32.31 29.75
C ARG A 115 48.86 33.54 30.48
N SER A 116 48.96 33.46 31.81
CA SER A 116 49.78 34.39 32.59
C SER A 116 51.17 33.80 32.84
N LEU A 117 52.17 34.64 33.12
CA LEU A 117 53.57 34.23 33.32
C LEU A 117 53.76 33.19 34.44
N THR A 118 52.81 33.12 35.39
CA THR A 118 52.77 32.16 36.50
C THR A 118 51.45 31.36 36.53
N GLY A 119 50.72 31.37 35.41
CA GLY A 119 49.39 30.78 35.28
C GLY A 119 49.41 29.31 34.86
N HIS A 120 48.25 28.66 34.95
CA HIS A 120 48.10 27.25 34.59
C HIS A 120 48.21 27.11 33.06
N SER A 121 48.92 26.09 32.59
CA SER A 121 49.10 25.81 31.14
C SER A 121 47.93 25.02 30.54
N GLU A 122 47.08 24.45 31.39
CA GLU A 122 46.01 23.52 31.04
C GLU A 122 44.74 23.83 31.85
N ARG A 123 43.57 23.67 31.23
CA ARG A 123 42.26 23.69 31.88
C ARG A 123 41.86 22.25 32.16
N VAL A 124 41.69 21.92 33.44
CA VAL A 124 41.26 20.59 33.90
C VAL A 124 39.79 20.65 34.28
N LEU A 125 38.96 19.84 33.62
CA LEU A 125 37.53 19.70 33.93
C LEU A 125 37.36 18.53 34.89
N PHE A 126 36.90 18.83 36.11
CA PHE A 126 36.52 17.81 37.07
C PHE A 126 35.01 17.54 37.01
N VAL A 127 34.59 16.29 37.24
CA VAL A 127 33.18 15.86 37.27
C VAL A 127 32.94 14.98 38.50
N GLY A 128 31.77 15.14 39.14
CA GLY A 128 31.33 14.32 40.27
C GLY A 128 30.08 13.51 39.99
N ILE A 129 29.59 12.81 41.02
CA ILE A 129 28.40 11.93 40.90
C ILE A 129 27.21 12.71 40.34
N ALA A 130 26.91 13.89 40.89
CA ALA A 130 25.75 14.69 40.47
C ALA A 130 25.85 15.11 38.99
N ASP A 131 27.00 15.64 38.58
CA ASP A 131 27.22 16.08 37.20
C ASP A 131 27.11 14.92 36.19
N THR A 132 27.59 13.72 36.57
CA THR A 132 27.50 12.53 35.72
C THR A 132 26.07 12.02 35.62
N VAL A 133 25.36 11.90 36.75
CA VAL A 133 23.95 11.49 36.75
C VAL A 133 23.08 12.45 35.94
N ASP A 134 23.27 13.76 36.08
CA ASP A 134 22.49 14.76 35.33
C ASP A 134 22.76 14.69 33.82
N ARG A 135 24.01 14.47 33.42
CA ARG A 135 24.37 14.25 32.01
C ARG A 135 23.75 12.97 31.46
N MET A 136 23.82 11.86 32.20
CA MET A 136 23.19 10.59 31.83
C MET A 136 21.67 10.76 31.68
N ARG A 137 21.00 11.42 32.64
CA ARG A 137 19.57 11.72 32.58
C ARG A 137 19.17 12.57 31.36
N THR A 138 20.03 13.50 30.98
CA THR A 138 19.78 14.39 29.82
C THR A 138 19.97 13.65 28.50
N THR A 139 20.95 12.74 28.42
CA THR A 139 21.33 12.05 27.18
C THR A 139 20.45 10.81 26.91
N PHE A 140 19.94 10.18 27.96
CA PHE A 140 19.20 8.93 27.87
C PHE A 140 17.95 8.98 26.97
N PRO A 141 17.09 10.03 27.02
CA PRO A 141 15.92 10.11 26.15
C PRO A 141 16.26 10.15 24.65
N GLU A 142 17.35 10.82 24.27
CA GLU A 142 17.78 10.91 22.86
C GLU A 142 18.21 9.55 22.31
N ILE A 143 18.92 8.76 23.12
CA ILE A 143 19.30 7.39 22.77
C ILE A 143 18.05 6.53 22.61
N LEU A 144 17.13 6.57 23.58
CA LEU A 144 15.90 5.80 23.53
C LEU A 144 15.04 6.15 22.32
N GLU A 145 14.79 7.43 22.04
CA GLU A 145 13.98 7.87 20.91
C GLU A 145 14.51 7.29 19.58
N PHE A 146 15.83 7.30 19.40
CA PHE A 146 16.44 6.71 18.21
C PHE A 146 16.25 5.18 18.16
N LEU A 147 16.47 4.47 19.27
CA LEU A 147 16.33 3.02 19.31
C LEU A 147 14.87 2.57 19.14
N ASP A 148 13.93 3.32 19.71
CA ASP A 148 12.49 3.12 19.55
C ASP A 148 12.07 3.32 18.09
N ALA A 149 12.57 4.35 17.41
CA ALA A 149 12.30 4.57 15.99
C ALA A 149 12.78 3.41 15.12
N VAL A 150 13.99 2.89 15.41
CA VAL A 150 14.55 1.70 14.73
C VAL A 150 13.69 0.47 14.97
N ASP A 151 13.32 0.19 16.23
CA ASP A 151 12.49 -0.96 16.58
C ASP A 151 11.09 -0.87 15.97
N ALA A 152 10.45 0.30 16.04
CA ALA A 152 9.10 0.50 15.52
C ALA A 152 9.02 0.19 14.02
N VAL A 153 10.03 0.61 13.23
CA VAL A 153 10.06 0.29 11.80
C VAL A 153 10.31 -1.20 11.58
N ASN A 154 11.30 -1.79 12.25
CA ASN A 154 11.62 -3.20 12.08
C ASN A 154 10.45 -4.12 12.47
N THR A 155 9.80 -3.85 13.60
CA THR A 155 8.60 -4.55 14.06
C THR A 155 7.47 -4.44 13.04
N ARG A 156 7.27 -3.25 12.44
CA ARG A 156 6.26 -3.05 11.39
C ARG A 156 6.58 -3.83 10.11
N VAL A 157 7.85 -3.87 9.67
CA VAL A 157 8.27 -4.67 8.51
C VAL A 157 7.98 -6.15 8.77
N LEU A 158 8.45 -6.68 9.91
CA LEU A 158 8.31 -8.10 10.24
C LEU A 158 6.84 -8.51 10.35
N ALA A 159 6.02 -7.69 11.04
CA ALA A 159 4.59 -7.96 11.17
C ALA A 159 3.87 -7.93 9.82
N GLY A 160 4.20 -6.95 8.96
CA GLY A 160 3.58 -6.82 7.64
C GLY A 160 4.02 -7.87 6.63
N LEU A 161 5.29 -8.29 6.67
CA LEU A 161 5.83 -9.29 5.75
C LEU A 161 5.49 -10.72 6.13
N SER A 162 5.26 -11.01 7.42
CA SER A 162 4.90 -12.35 7.90
C SER A 162 3.77 -13.03 7.10
N PRO A 163 2.58 -12.41 6.92
CA PRO A 163 1.50 -13.01 6.12
C PRO A 163 1.86 -13.16 4.64
N ILE A 164 2.62 -12.22 4.07
CA ILE A 164 3.06 -12.25 2.67
C ILE A 164 4.01 -13.43 2.46
N GLN A 165 4.98 -13.60 3.36
CA GLN A 165 5.97 -14.67 3.30
C GLN A 165 5.32 -16.05 3.49
N ALA A 166 4.45 -16.22 4.49
CA ALA A 166 3.73 -17.47 4.69
C ALA A 166 2.92 -17.89 3.45
N ARG A 167 2.32 -16.90 2.76
CA ARG A 167 1.57 -17.16 1.54
C ARG A 167 2.48 -17.46 0.34
N LEU A 168 3.61 -16.77 0.20
CA LEU A 168 4.62 -17.09 -0.82
C LEU A 168 5.20 -18.49 -0.62
N ASP A 169 5.47 -18.90 0.61
CA ASP A 169 5.97 -20.24 0.93
C ASP A 169 4.94 -21.33 0.56
N HIS A 170 3.65 -21.07 0.80
CA HIS A 170 2.57 -21.96 0.38
C HIS A 170 2.44 -22.06 -1.14
N LEU A 171 2.49 -20.94 -1.86
CA LEU A 171 2.33 -20.92 -3.32
C LEU A 171 3.60 -21.39 -4.06
N GLY A 172 4.75 -21.26 -3.42
CA GLY A 172 6.05 -21.54 -4.01
C GLY A 172 6.44 -20.56 -5.12
N GLY A 173 7.59 -20.82 -5.76
CA GLY A 173 8.12 -20.01 -6.85
C GLY A 173 7.61 -20.43 -8.24
N VAL A 174 6.35 -20.82 -8.36
CA VAL A 174 5.80 -21.43 -9.59
C VAL A 174 5.72 -20.46 -10.77
N THR A 175 5.42 -19.18 -10.52
CA THR A 175 5.41 -18.12 -11.54
C THR A 175 6.59 -17.17 -11.39
N ALA A 176 6.91 -16.44 -12.46
CA ALA A 176 7.94 -15.40 -12.43
C ALA A 176 7.59 -14.27 -11.44
N GLU A 177 6.30 -13.91 -11.35
CA GLU A 177 5.82 -12.88 -10.42
C GLU A 177 6.01 -13.32 -8.96
N LEU A 178 5.66 -14.56 -8.60
CA LEU A 178 5.89 -15.07 -7.24
C LEU A 178 7.38 -15.11 -6.89
N ARG A 179 8.27 -15.44 -7.85
CA ARG A 179 9.72 -15.36 -7.65
C ARG A 179 10.20 -13.92 -7.48
N SER A 180 9.64 -12.96 -8.22
CA SER A 180 9.92 -11.53 -8.06
C SER A 180 9.49 -11.05 -6.68
N LEU A 181 8.25 -11.33 -6.27
CA LEU A 181 7.72 -10.98 -4.96
C LEU A 181 8.59 -11.55 -3.83
N ALA A 182 9.01 -12.82 -3.93
CA ALA A 182 9.92 -13.42 -2.94
C ALA A 182 11.31 -12.75 -2.92
N ALA A 183 11.82 -12.28 -4.06
CA ALA A 183 13.06 -11.50 -4.10
C ALA A 183 12.88 -10.11 -3.47
N GLU A 184 11.76 -9.43 -3.74
CA GLU A 184 11.43 -8.13 -3.17
C GLU A 184 11.21 -8.19 -1.66
N VAL A 185 10.53 -9.22 -1.15
CA VAL A 185 10.39 -9.48 0.29
C VAL A 185 11.76 -9.66 0.95
N ARG A 186 12.66 -10.46 0.35
CA ARG A 186 14.03 -10.62 0.87
C ARG A 186 14.83 -9.32 0.84
N ALA A 187 14.69 -8.53 -0.22
CA ALA A 187 15.34 -7.23 -0.31
C ALA A 187 14.82 -6.26 0.76
N LEU A 188 13.50 -6.26 1.01
CA LEU A 188 12.90 -5.42 2.04
C LEU A 188 13.33 -5.86 3.45
N LEU A 189 13.41 -7.16 3.74
CA LEU A 189 13.95 -7.68 4.99
C LEU A 189 15.42 -7.26 5.20
N SER A 190 16.25 -7.39 4.16
CA SER A 190 17.65 -6.99 4.23
C SER A 190 17.81 -5.48 4.45
N ARG A 191 16.98 -4.66 3.79
CA ARG A 191 16.94 -3.21 4.00
C ARG A 191 16.42 -2.85 5.40
N SER A 192 15.40 -3.52 5.91
CA SER A 192 14.90 -3.31 7.27
C SER A 192 15.94 -3.62 8.34
N ALA A 193 16.79 -4.63 8.09
CA ALA A 193 17.84 -5.01 9.03
C ALA A 193 19.00 -4.00 9.06
N THR A 194 19.30 -3.33 7.95
CA THR A 194 20.49 -2.47 7.79
C THR A 194 20.19 -0.97 7.77
N ASP A 195 19.05 -0.56 7.20
CA ASP A 195 18.62 0.84 7.11
C ASP A 195 17.10 1.00 7.37
N PRO A 196 16.62 0.66 8.57
CA PRO A 196 15.20 0.79 8.93
C PRO A 196 14.70 2.23 8.84
N LEU A 197 15.50 3.24 9.20
CA LEU A 197 15.05 4.64 9.19
C LEU A 197 14.83 5.20 7.79
N ALA A 198 15.34 4.55 6.74
CA ALA A 198 15.01 4.89 5.36
C ALA A 198 13.63 4.38 4.91
N LEU A 199 12.99 3.49 5.68
CA LEU A 199 11.69 2.90 5.34
C LEU A 199 10.50 3.57 6.07
N GLU A 200 10.77 4.51 6.96
CA GLU A 200 9.79 5.07 7.91
C GLU A 200 8.51 5.62 7.23
N SER A 201 8.65 6.36 6.12
CA SER A 201 7.52 7.00 5.43
C SER A 201 6.74 6.08 4.50
N ASP A 202 7.39 5.10 3.88
CA ASP A 202 6.86 4.42 2.70
C ASP A 202 6.39 2.99 2.99
N ILE A 203 6.74 2.47 4.17
CA ILE A 203 6.55 1.05 4.53
C ILE A 203 5.12 0.55 4.35
N ALA A 204 4.11 1.30 4.80
CA ALA A 204 2.72 0.87 4.69
C ALA A 204 2.32 0.70 3.21
N SER A 205 2.63 1.70 2.38
CA SER A 205 2.33 1.65 0.94
C SER A 205 3.07 0.53 0.21
N VAL A 206 4.32 0.24 0.59
CA VAL A 206 5.11 -0.85 0.03
C VAL A 206 4.51 -2.20 0.40
N LEU A 207 4.14 -2.39 1.67
CA LEU A 207 3.51 -3.62 2.14
C LEU A 207 2.15 -3.86 1.47
N ASP A 208 1.32 -2.82 1.37
CA ASP A 208 0.02 -2.89 0.70
C ASP A 208 0.17 -3.24 -0.79
N ALA A 209 1.14 -2.64 -1.48
CA ALA A 209 1.43 -2.94 -2.87
C ALA A 209 1.90 -4.39 -3.08
N LEU A 210 2.75 -4.90 -2.20
CA LEU A 210 3.20 -6.29 -2.22
C LEU A 210 2.04 -7.27 -1.95
N ALA A 211 1.23 -6.98 -0.94
CA ALA A 211 0.06 -7.80 -0.58
C ALA A 211 -0.96 -7.84 -1.74
N GLU A 212 -1.23 -6.70 -2.36
CA GLU A 212 -2.17 -6.60 -3.48
C GLU A 212 -1.66 -7.34 -4.74
N ARG A 213 -0.36 -7.24 -5.05
CA ARG A 213 0.25 -8.01 -6.14
C ARG A 213 0.17 -9.52 -5.88
N LEU A 214 0.50 -9.95 -4.67
CA LEU A 214 0.41 -11.34 -4.26
C LEU A 214 -1.03 -11.87 -4.32
N ARG A 215 -2.02 -11.07 -3.90
CA ARG A 215 -3.43 -11.41 -3.98
C ARG A 215 -3.85 -11.64 -5.44
N ARG A 216 -3.54 -10.71 -6.33
CA ARG A 216 -3.85 -10.82 -7.77
C ARG A 216 -3.21 -12.05 -8.40
N GLU A 217 -1.93 -12.29 -8.10
CA GLU A 217 -1.21 -13.45 -8.64
C GLU A 217 -1.77 -14.77 -8.08
N SER A 218 -2.14 -14.80 -6.79
CA SER A 218 -2.78 -15.96 -6.16
C SER A 218 -4.16 -16.26 -6.77
N GLU A 219 -4.94 -15.24 -7.10
CA GLU A 219 -6.25 -15.40 -7.74
C GLU A 219 -6.09 -15.93 -9.16
N ALA A 220 -5.16 -15.36 -9.93
CA ALA A 220 -4.84 -15.81 -11.28
C ALA A 220 -4.36 -17.27 -11.30
N LEU A 221 -3.47 -17.64 -10.37
CA LEU A 221 -3.00 -19.02 -10.23
C LEU A 221 -4.14 -19.97 -9.86
N THR A 222 -5.02 -19.58 -8.95
CA THR A 222 -6.19 -20.38 -8.56
C THR A 222 -7.10 -20.66 -9.75
N GLU A 223 -7.37 -19.64 -10.58
CA GLU A 223 -8.16 -19.78 -11.80
C GLU A 223 -7.50 -20.79 -12.77
N VAL A 224 -6.20 -20.65 -13.03
CA VAL A 224 -5.47 -21.54 -13.96
C VAL A 224 -5.40 -22.99 -13.44
N LEU A 225 -5.18 -23.17 -12.14
CA LEU A 225 -5.16 -24.50 -11.53
C LEU A 225 -6.53 -25.17 -11.58
N ALA A 226 -7.62 -24.41 -11.40
CA ALA A 226 -8.97 -24.93 -11.55
C ALA A 226 -9.25 -25.41 -12.99
N LEU A 227 -8.70 -24.75 -14.02
CA LEU A 227 -8.81 -25.23 -15.39
C LEU A 227 -8.08 -26.56 -15.61
N SER A 228 -6.93 -26.72 -14.96
CA SER A 228 -6.11 -27.93 -15.09
C SER A 228 -6.72 -29.11 -14.33
N ALA A 229 -7.33 -28.87 -13.16
CA ALA A 229 -7.96 -29.89 -12.33
C ALA A 229 -9.08 -30.65 -13.07
N ASP A 230 -9.95 -29.92 -13.77
CA ASP A 230 -11.09 -30.48 -14.51
C ASP A 230 -11.01 -30.16 -16.01
N TRP A 231 -9.87 -30.50 -16.64
CA TRP A 231 -9.60 -30.15 -18.04
C TRP A 231 -10.71 -30.50 -19.04
N PRO A 232 -11.35 -31.69 -19.01
CA PRO A 232 -12.42 -32.01 -19.95
C PRO A 232 -13.64 -31.09 -19.80
N VAL A 233 -14.00 -30.73 -18.56
CA VAL A 233 -15.08 -29.79 -18.27
C VAL A 233 -14.69 -28.39 -18.73
N ALA A 234 -13.43 -28.00 -18.51
CA ALA A 234 -12.93 -26.71 -18.94
C ALA A 234 -12.97 -26.56 -20.47
N VAL A 235 -12.59 -27.58 -21.22
CA VAL A 235 -12.69 -27.61 -22.68
C VAL A 235 -14.15 -27.59 -23.14
N ALA A 236 -15.04 -28.39 -22.53
CA ALA A 236 -16.46 -28.42 -22.88
C ALA A 236 -17.14 -27.05 -22.71
N ARG A 237 -16.95 -26.40 -21.56
CA ARG A 237 -17.47 -25.03 -21.32
C ARG A 237 -16.91 -24.00 -22.29
N THR A 238 -15.66 -24.14 -22.70
CA THR A 238 -15.06 -23.20 -23.67
C THR A 238 -15.66 -23.41 -25.07
N ARG A 239 -16.02 -24.65 -25.42
CA ARG A 239 -16.76 -24.95 -26.65
C ARG A 239 -18.15 -24.34 -26.65
N GLU A 240 -18.86 -24.42 -25.52
CA GLU A 240 -20.16 -23.77 -25.32
C GLU A 240 -20.05 -22.26 -25.54
N ARG A 241 -19.05 -21.60 -24.94
CA ARG A 241 -18.80 -20.16 -25.13
C ARG A 241 -18.54 -19.77 -26.60
N ILE A 242 -17.88 -20.63 -27.38
CA ILE A 242 -17.69 -20.39 -28.83
C ILE A 242 -19.03 -20.41 -29.56
N GLU A 243 -19.93 -21.34 -29.22
CA GLU A 243 -21.27 -21.39 -29.82
C GLU A 243 -22.14 -20.21 -29.37
N GLU A 244 -22.07 -19.80 -28.11
CA GLU A 244 -22.73 -18.58 -27.62
C GLU A 244 -22.25 -17.33 -28.36
N LEU A 245 -20.94 -17.22 -28.62
CA LEU A 245 -20.36 -16.14 -29.42
C LEU A 245 -20.88 -16.15 -30.85
N ARG A 246 -20.98 -17.33 -31.48
CA ARG A 246 -21.56 -17.47 -32.82
C ARG A 246 -22.98 -16.92 -32.84
N GLU A 247 -23.83 -17.37 -31.92
CA GLU A 247 -25.22 -16.92 -31.84
C GLU A 247 -25.34 -15.41 -31.57
N ALA A 248 -24.47 -14.86 -30.72
CA ALA A 248 -24.44 -13.42 -30.47
C ALA A 248 -24.05 -12.63 -31.73
N ARG A 249 -23.08 -13.13 -32.51
CA ARG A 249 -22.68 -12.50 -33.77
C ARG A 249 -23.77 -12.61 -34.84
N ASP A 250 -24.46 -13.74 -34.94
CA ASP A 250 -25.59 -13.94 -35.85
C ASP A 250 -26.71 -12.93 -35.54
N ARG A 251 -27.10 -12.80 -34.26
CA ARG A 251 -28.10 -11.79 -33.84
C ARG A 251 -27.65 -10.36 -34.13
N ALA A 252 -26.39 -10.03 -33.86
CA ALA A 252 -25.85 -8.70 -34.15
C ALA A 252 -25.85 -8.42 -35.66
N ALA A 253 -25.51 -9.41 -36.49
CA ALA A 253 -25.52 -9.29 -37.95
C ALA A 253 -26.95 -9.12 -38.50
N ASP A 254 -27.92 -9.87 -38.00
CA ASP A 254 -29.32 -9.74 -38.39
C ASP A 254 -29.89 -8.36 -38.01
N ALA A 255 -29.66 -7.93 -36.77
CA ALA A 255 -30.08 -6.62 -36.30
C ALA A 255 -29.43 -5.49 -37.12
N ARG A 256 -28.15 -5.65 -37.49
CA ARG A 256 -27.43 -4.72 -38.36
C ARG A 256 -28.08 -4.61 -39.74
N ILE A 257 -28.26 -5.74 -40.42
CA ILE A 257 -28.86 -5.80 -41.76
C ILE A 257 -30.24 -5.15 -41.75
N GLU A 258 -31.05 -5.45 -40.72
CA GLU A 258 -32.36 -4.85 -40.57
C GLU A 258 -32.31 -3.33 -40.33
N ALA A 259 -31.40 -2.86 -39.46
CA ALA A 259 -31.21 -1.45 -39.15
C ALA A 259 -30.76 -0.67 -40.39
N GLU A 260 -29.73 -1.13 -41.09
CA GLU A 260 -29.20 -0.48 -42.30
C GLU A 260 -30.23 -0.46 -43.45
N ALA A 261 -31.09 -1.48 -43.56
CA ALA A 261 -32.19 -1.48 -44.53
C ALA A 261 -33.32 -0.51 -44.16
N LYS A 262 -33.55 -0.25 -42.86
CA LYS A 262 -34.72 0.51 -42.38
C LYS A 262 -34.40 1.95 -41.97
N ILE A 263 -33.15 2.28 -41.66
CA ILE A 263 -32.73 3.50 -40.98
C ILE A 263 -31.58 4.15 -41.75
N VAL A 264 -31.60 5.47 -41.88
CA VAL A 264 -30.44 6.22 -42.38
C VAL A 264 -29.40 6.23 -41.27
N THR A 265 -28.31 5.51 -41.46
CA THR A 265 -27.21 5.39 -40.50
C THR A 265 -25.87 5.37 -41.23
N ALA A 266 -24.80 5.72 -40.52
CA ALA A 266 -23.46 5.34 -40.94
C ALA A 266 -23.31 3.81 -40.91
N PRO A 267 -22.37 3.22 -41.67
CA PRO A 267 -22.11 1.79 -41.63
C PRO A 267 -21.88 1.32 -40.20
N LEU A 268 -22.63 0.30 -39.80
CA LEU A 268 -22.51 -0.27 -38.47
C LEU A 268 -21.32 -1.26 -38.40
N PRO A 269 -20.77 -1.53 -37.21
CA PRO A 269 -19.60 -2.39 -37.08
C PRO A 269 -19.79 -3.79 -37.67
N VAL A 270 -18.74 -4.28 -38.35
CA VAL A 270 -18.64 -5.66 -38.83
C VAL A 270 -17.40 -6.28 -38.21
N ARG A 271 -17.58 -7.42 -37.55
CA ARG A 271 -16.49 -8.18 -36.91
C ARG A 271 -15.96 -9.26 -37.84
N PRO A 272 -14.66 -9.56 -37.81
CA PRO A 272 -14.09 -10.65 -38.61
C PRO A 272 -14.67 -12.00 -38.20
N ASP A 273 -14.84 -12.91 -39.17
CA ASP A 273 -15.21 -14.30 -38.89
C ASP A 273 -13.96 -15.11 -38.53
N ASP A 274 -13.67 -15.15 -37.23
CA ASP A 274 -12.56 -15.91 -36.64
C ASP A 274 -13.02 -17.19 -35.91
N LEU A 275 -14.30 -17.57 -36.05
CA LEU A 275 -14.86 -18.71 -35.29
C LEU A 275 -14.16 -20.04 -35.63
N ALA A 276 -13.80 -20.25 -36.90
CA ALA A 276 -13.06 -21.44 -37.32
C ALA A 276 -11.66 -21.51 -36.67
N ALA A 277 -10.97 -20.37 -36.58
CA ALA A 277 -9.66 -20.29 -35.94
C ALA A 277 -9.75 -20.55 -34.43
N LEU A 278 -10.75 -19.97 -33.75
CA LEU A 278 -11.00 -20.18 -32.32
C LEU A 278 -11.34 -21.66 -32.01
N ARG A 279 -12.13 -22.32 -32.86
CA ARG A 279 -12.42 -23.76 -32.74
C ARG A 279 -11.17 -24.62 -32.95
N ALA A 280 -10.35 -24.29 -33.95
CA ALA A 280 -9.10 -25.00 -34.22
C ALA A 280 -8.11 -24.87 -33.06
N GLU A 281 -8.01 -23.67 -32.47
CA GLU A 281 -7.19 -23.41 -31.30
C GLU A 281 -7.64 -24.25 -30.09
N LEU A 282 -8.94 -24.26 -29.78
CA LEU A 282 -9.51 -25.10 -28.70
C LEU A 282 -9.28 -26.60 -28.97
N ALA A 283 -9.39 -27.05 -30.22
CA ALA A 283 -9.12 -28.44 -30.58
C ALA A 283 -7.65 -28.82 -30.35
N GLY A 284 -6.71 -27.92 -30.69
CA GLY A 284 -5.28 -28.09 -30.42
C GLY A 284 -4.99 -28.21 -28.92
N LEU A 285 -5.62 -27.37 -28.09
CA LEU A 285 -5.51 -27.46 -26.63
C LEU A 285 -6.14 -28.74 -26.08
N SER A 286 -7.31 -29.15 -26.59
CA SER A 286 -7.98 -30.38 -26.18
C SER A 286 -7.18 -31.64 -26.51
N ALA A 287 -6.41 -31.63 -27.61
CA ALA A 287 -5.56 -32.75 -28.01
C ALA A 287 -4.27 -32.85 -27.18
N ASN A 288 -3.85 -31.77 -26.52
CA ASN A 288 -2.65 -31.69 -25.69
C ASN A 288 -3.02 -31.29 -24.25
N PRO A 289 -3.65 -32.20 -23.49
CA PRO A 289 -4.05 -31.90 -22.12
C PRO A 289 -2.84 -31.59 -21.23
N PRO A 290 -3.04 -30.84 -20.14
CA PRO A 290 -1.98 -30.57 -19.17
C PRO A 290 -1.42 -31.89 -18.62
N VAL A 291 -0.11 -32.11 -18.80
CA VAL A 291 0.58 -33.29 -18.26
C VAL A 291 0.78 -33.08 -16.76
N ALA A 292 0.28 -34.02 -15.95
CA ALA A 292 0.23 -33.94 -14.49
C ALA A 292 1.60 -34.25 -13.82
N GLU A 293 2.67 -33.59 -14.25
CA GLU A 293 3.99 -33.75 -13.61
C GLU A 293 4.06 -32.98 -12.27
N SER A 294 3.23 -31.95 -12.08
CA SER A 294 3.06 -31.24 -10.81
C SER A 294 1.70 -30.54 -10.73
N THR A 295 0.86 -30.91 -9.76
CA THR A 295 -0.50 -30.36 -9.55
C THR A 295 -0.52 -28.90 -9.08
N SER A 296 0.63 -28.34 -8.71
CA SER A 296 0.75 -27.00 -8.11
C SER A 296 1.30 -25.93 -9.06
N ALA A 297 1.74 -26.29 -10.27
CA ALA A 297 2.27 -25.34 -11.25
C ALA A 297 1.28 -25.13 -12.42
N PRO A 298 1.13 -23.87 -12.89
CA PRO A 298 0.31 -23.60 -14.06
C PRO A 298 0.96 -24.20 -15.31
N THR A 299 0.19 -24.98 -16.06
CA THR A 299 0.65 -25.58 -17.32
C THR A 299 0.49 -24.59 -18.49
N PRO A 300 1.35 -24.66 -19.53
CA PRO A 300 1.18 -23.83 -20.73
C PRO A 300 -0.21 -23.98 -21.39
N ALA A 301 -0.76 -25.20 -21.38
CA ALA A 301 -2.10 -25.47 -21.93
C ALA A 301 -3.20 -24.74 -21.16
N ALA A 302 -3.14 -24.73 -19.82
CA ALA A 302 -4.14 -24.03 -19.00
C ALA A 302 -4.05 -22.51 -19.10
N LEU A 303 -2.84 -21.96 -19.21
CA LEU A 303 -2.64 -20.54 -19.50
C LEU A 303 -3.22 -20.16 -20.86
N ALA A 304 -2.97 -20.96 -21.90
CA ALA A 304 -3.51 -20.74 -23.23
C ALA A 304 -5.05 -20.84 -23.26
N LEU A 305 -5.64 -21.79 -22.52
CA LEU A 305 -7.09 -21.91 -22.41
C LEU A 305 -7.72 -20.70 -21.70
N LEU A 306 -7.08 -20.20 -20.63
CA LEU A 306 -7.53 -19.00 -19.95
C LEU A 306 -7.50 -17.78 -20.89
N GLU A 307 -6.42 -17.61 -21.65
CA GLU A 307 -6.29 -16.53 -22.62
C GLU A 307 -7.34 -16.63 -23.74
N LEU A 308 -7.59 -17.83 -24.27
CA LEU A 308 -8.66 -18.07 -25.23
C LEU A 308 -10.03 -17.66 -24.65
N ARG A 309 -10.32 -18.04 -23.40
CA ARG A 309 -11.57 -17.65 -22.72
C ARG A 309 -11.71 -16.13 -22.60
N ARG A 310 -10.66 -15.41 -22.23
CA ARG A 310 -10.68 -13.94 -22.15
C ARG A 310 -10.95 -13.29 -23.50
N ARG A 311 -10.36 -13.80 -24.58
CA ARG A 311 -10.65 -13.35 -25.94
C ARG A 311 -12.11 -13.61 -26.34
N LEU A 312 -12.65 -14.78 -25.99
CA LEU A 312 -14.06 -15.10 -26.24
C LEU A 312 -15.01 -14.17 -25.47
N ASP A 313 -14.74 -13.94 -24.19
CA ASP A 313 -15.57 -13.06 -23.35
C ASP A 313 -15.56 -11.62 -23.89
N THR A 314 -14.40 -11.13 -24.34
CA THR A 314 -14.26 -9.82 -25.00
C THR A 314 -15.04 -9.76 -26.31
N ALA A 315 -14.89 -10.77 -27.18
CA ALA A 315 -15.59 -10.83 -28.46
C ALA A 315 -17.12 -10.94 -28.29
N ALA A 316 -17.59 -11.61 -27.23
CA ALA A 316 -19.00 -11.72 -26.90
C ALA A 316 -19.57 -10.38 -26.41
N ALA A 317 -18.82 -9.65 -25.58
CA ALA A 317 -19.19 -8.32 -25.12
C ALA A 317 -19.30 -7.32 -26.29
N ASP A 318 -18.36 -7.39 -27.24
CA ASP A 318 -18.37 -6.60 -28.48
C ASP A 318 -19.60 -6.93 -29.34
N ALA A 319 -19.87 -8.22 -29.59
CA ALA A 319 -21.04 -8.64 -30.36
C ALA A 319 -22.36 -8.16 -29.71
N ALA A 320 -22.46 -8.25 -28.38
CA ALA A 320 -23.62 -7.76 -27.64
C ALA A 320 -23.75 -6.23 -27.70
N ALA A 321 -22.64 -5.48 -27.73
CA ALA A 321 -22.66 -4.03 -27.92
C ALA A 321 -23.13 -3.65 -29.33
N ASP A 322 -22.65 -4.36 -30.35
CA ASP A 322 -23.07 -4.17 -31.74
C ASP A 322 -24.57 -4.46 -31.93
N GLU A 323 -25.08 -5.56 -31.35
CA GLU A 323 -26.51 -5.90 -31.36
C GLU A 323 -27.34 -4.80 -30.71
N ARG A 324 -26.95 -4.34 -29.50
CA ARG A 324 -27.65 -3.25 -28.79
C ARG A 324 -27.71 -1.97 -29.60
N LEU A 325 -26.60 -1.60 -30.25
CA LEU A 325 -26.55 -0.42 -31.10
C LEU A 325 -27.54 -0.51 -32.26
N ALA A 326 -27.50 -1.62 -33.02
CA ALA A 326 -28.37 -1.82 -34.17
C ALA A 326 -29.86 -1.88 -33.77
N ARG A 327 -30.18 -2.66 -32.74
CA ARG A 327 -31.54 -2.80 -32.23
C ARG A 327 -32.08 -1.49 -31.64
N GLY A 328 -31.24 -0.71 -30.97
CA GLY A 328 -31.61 0.61 -30.44
C GLY A 328 -32.11 1.59 -31.53
N LEU A 329 -31.56 1.53 -32.75
CA LEU A 329 -32.05 2.33 -33.88
C LEU A 329 -33.45 1.91 -34.32
N LEU A 330 -33.71 0.60 -34.37
CA LEU A 330 -35.02 0.04 -34.74
C LEU A 330 -36.08 0.35 -33.69
N GLU A 331 -35.73 0.19 -32.42
CA GLU A 331 -36.56 0.53 -31.27
C GLU A 331 -36.89 2.02 -31.27
N ARG A 332 -35.92 2.89 -31.53
CA ARG A 332 -36.15 4.34 -31.64
C ARG A 332 -37.17 4.67 -32.73
N ARG A 333 -37.12 3.98 -33.88
CA ARG A 333 -38.14 4.14 -34.92
C ARG A 333 -39.52 3.71 -34.44
N ALA A 334 -39.60 2.58 -33.72
CA ALA A 334 -40.86 2.07 -33.19
C ALA A 334 -41.45 3.03 -32.13
N GLU A 335 -40.61 3.55 -31.25
CA GLU A 335 -40.98 4.56 -30.24
C GLU A 335 -41.54 5.82 -30.90
N LEU A 336 -40.86 6.39 -31.89
CA LEU A 336 -41.31 7.58 -32.60
C LEU A 336 -42.66 7.36 -33.30
N ARG A 337 -42.90 6.16 -33.84
CA ARG A 337 -44.19 5.79 -34.42
C ARG A 337 -45.29 5.75 -33.36
N GLY A 338 -45.02 5.15 -32.20
CA GLY A 338 -45.95 5.10 -31.07
C GLY A 338 -46.28 6.50 -30.53
N ARG A 339 -45.26 7.35 -30.37
CA ARG A 339 -45.43 8.75 -29.93
C ARG A 339 -46.27 9.56 -30.90
N LEU A 340 -46.02 9.45 -32.20
CA LEU A 340 -46.84 10.12 -33.21
C LEU A 340 -48.30 9.67 -33.13
N SER A 341 -48.55 8.36 -33.03
CA SER A 341 -49.90 7.81 -32.89
C SER A 341 -50.61 8.34 -31.62
N ALA A 342 -49.89 8.45 -30.51
CA ALA A 342 -50.44 8.99 -29.26
C ALA A 342 -50.81 10.48 -29.39
N TYR A 343 -49.97 11.29 -30.04
CA TYR A 343 -50.30 12.69 -30.29
C TYR A 343 -51.44 12.86 -31.28
N GLN A 344 -51.57 11.99 -32.29
CA GLN A 344 -52.70 12.00 -33.21
C GLN A 344 -54.01 11.70 -32.47
N ALA A 345 -54.02 10.70 -31.58
CA ALA A 345 -55.17 10.41 -30.73
C ALA A 345 -55.50 11.59 -29.79
N LYS A 346 -54.47 12.26 -29.23
CA LYS A 346 -54.66 13.47 -28.41
C LYS A 346 -55.30 14.60 -29.21
N ALA A 347 -54.82 14.87 -30.43
CA ALA A 347 -55.36 15.89 -31.30
C ALA A 347 -56.85 15.64 -31.64
N ALA A 348 -57.21 14.38 -31.92
CA ALA A 348 -58.59 13.99 -32.15
C ALA A 348 -59.47 14.21 -30.90
N ARG A 349 -59.00 13.80 -29.71
CA ARG A 349 -59.72 14.00 -28.45
C ARG A 349 -59.94 15.48 -28.11
N LEU A 350 -58.99 16.35 -28.46
CA LEU A 350 -59.10 17.81 -28.30
C LEU A 350 -59.88 18.48 -29.44
N GLY A 351 -60.35 17.71 -30.43
CA GLY A 351 -61.11 18.18 -31.57
C GLY A 351 -60.33 19.04 -32.57
N VAL A 352 -59.00 19.13 -32.44
CA VAL A 352 -58.13 19.97 -33.29
C VAL A 352 -57.51 19.21 -34.47
N SER A 353 -57.86 17.93 -34.64
CA SER A 353 -57.31 17.07 -35.69
C SER A 353 -57.53 17.60 -37.11
N GLU A 354 -58.63 18.29 -37.36
CA GLU A 354 -58.99 18.82 -38.68
C GLU A 354 -58.35 20.18 -38.99
N HIS A 355 -57.60 20.77 -38.05
CA HIS A 355 -56.96 22.06 -38.29
C HIS A 355 -55.88 21.90 -39.38
N PRO A 356 -55.81 22.79 -40.40
CA PRO A 356 -54.89 22.63 -41.53
C PRO A 356 -53.43 22.42 -41.12
N ASP A 357 -52.96 23.16 -40.11
CA ASP A 357 -51.58 23.08 -39.60
C ASP A 357 -51.29 21.73 -38.92
N VAL A 358 -52.24 21.21 -38.13
CA VAL A 358 -52.14 19.90 -37.47
C VAL A 358 -52.12 18.79 -38.52
N LEU A 359 -53.00 18.86 -39.52
CA LEU A 359 -53.02 17.89 -40.64
C LEU A 359 -51.74 17.93 -41.47
N SER A 360 -51.18 19.13 -41.71
CA SER A 360 -49.94 19.30 -42.47
C SER A 360 -48.75 18.69 -41.72
N SER A 361 -48.57 19.09 -40.46
CA SER A 361 -47.49 18.60 -39.60
C SER A 361 -47.58 17.08 -39.38
N GLY A 362 -48.80 16.56 -39.17
CA GLY A 362 -49.05 15.12 -39.04
C GLY A 362 -48.68 14.34 -40.30
N ARG A 363 -49.04 14.85 -41.50
CA ARG A 363 -48.66 14.24 -42.78
C ARG A 363 -47.15 14.22 -43.00
N ILE A 364 -46.44 15.28 -42.61
CA ILE A 364 -44.97 15.35 -42.69
C ILE A 364 -44.35 14.26 -41.80
N ALA A 365 -44.76 14.18 -40.53
CA ALA A 365 -44.22 13.20 -39.59
C ALA A 365 -44.52 11.75 -40.03
N THR A 366 -45.76 11.46 -40.47
CA THR A 366 -46.12 10.14 -41.02
C THR A 366 -45.33 9.81 -42.29
N GLY A 367 -45.18 10.79 -43.19
CA GLY A 367 -44.44 10.63 -44.44
C GLY A 367 -42.95 10.40 -44.24
N LEU A 368 -42.32 11.00 -43.23
CA LEU A 368 -40.93 10.72 -42.87
C LEU A 368 -40.77 9.32 -42.25
N LEU A 369 -41.69 8.90 -41.37
CA LEU A 369 -41.66 7.59 -40.71
C LEU A 369 -41.87 6.40 -41.67
N SER A 370 -42.59 6.61 -42.77
CA SER A 370 -42.86 5.58 -43.78
C SER A 370 -41.69 5.34 -44.73
N ARG A 371 -40.71 6.25 -44.82
CA ARG A 371 -39.51 6.10 -45.68
C ARG A 371 -38.67 4.89 -45.28
N ARG A 372 -37.96 4.34 -46.27
CA ARG A 372 -36.91 3.33 -46.10
C ARG A 372 -35.75 3.66 -47.05
N PRO A 373 -34.57 3.99 -46.52
CA PRO A 373 -34.24 4.15 -45.09
C PRO A 373 -34.90 5.39 -44.45
N CYS A 374 -35.23 5.30 -43.16
CA CYS A 374 -35.87 6.34 -42.35
C CYS A 374 -34.82 7.21 -41.65
N ASP A 375 -34.87 8.53 -41.82
CA ASP A 375 -34.02 9.47 -41.08
C ASP A 375 -34.61 9.75 -39.70
N LEU A 376 -34.01 9.17 -38.66
CA LEU A 376 -34.49 9.29 -37.28
C LEU A 376 -34.36 10.71 -36.72
N ALA A 377 -33.37 11.48 -37.17
CA ALA A 377 -33.18 12.87 -36.72
C ALA A 377 -34.26 13.77 -37.34
N ALA A 378 -34.57 13.58 -38.63
CA ALA A 378 -35.66 14.28 -39.29
C ALA A 378 -37.02 13.92 -38.67
N VAL A 379 -37.29 12.63 -38.41
CA VAL A 379 -38.54 12.19 -37.77
C VAL A 379 -38.67 12.73 -36.36
N THR A 380 -37.61 12.71 -35.56
CA THR A 380 -37.67 13.21 -34.18
C THR A 380 -38.10 14.67 -34.13
N ARG A 381 -37.55 15.51 -35.03
CA ARG A 381 -37.97 16.91 -35.17
C ARG A 381 -39.43 17.02 -35.60
N ALA A 382 -39.84 16.29 -36.66
CA ALA A 382 -41.21 16.35 -37.15
C ALA A 382 -42.27 15.90 -36.11
N VAL A 383 -41.95 14.90 -35.27
CA VAL A 383 -42.84 14.48 -34.19
C VAL A 383 -42.93 15.54 -33.08
N ALA A 384 -41.82 16.22 -32.76
CA ALA A 384 -41.83 17.33 -31.80
C ALA A 384 -42.60 18.54 -32.34
N ASP A 385 -42.41 18.89 -33.62
CA ASP A 385 -43.15 19.96 -34.29
C ASP A 385 -44.66 19.66 -34.29
N PHE A 386 -45.05 18.40 -34.58
CA PHE A 386 -46.44 17.97 -34.51
C PHE A 386 -47.03 18.10 -33.10
N GLN A 387 -46.29 17.67 -32.08
CA GLN A 387 -46.71 17.83 -30.69
C GLN A 387 -46.95 19.31 -30.35
N GLN A 388 -46.05 20.20 -30.78
CA GLN A 388 -46.14 21.63 -30.49
C GLN A 388 -47.31 22.29 -31.22
N VAL A 389 -47.52 21.99 -32.51
CA VAL A 389 -48.68 22.50 -33.27
C VAL A 389 -50.00 22.04 -32.65
N VAL A 390 -50.09 20.79 -32.19
CA VAL A 390 -51.28 20.30 -31.47
C VAL A 390 -51.52 21.09 -30.18
N ALA A 391 -50.47 21.35 -29.39
CA ALA A 391 -50.58 22.10 -28.15
C ALA A 391 -51.04 23.55 -28.40
N GLU A 392 -50.38 24.27 -29.31
CA GLU A 392 -50.70 25.65 -29.67
C GLU A 392 -52.12 25.79 -30.24
N THR A 393 -52.56 24.86 -31.09
CA THR A 393 -53.91 24.90 -31.67
C THR A 393 -54.98 24.58 -30.63
N SER A 394 -54.71 23.68 -29.68
CA SER A 394 -55.64 23.37 -28.60
C SER A 394 -55.76 24.50 -27.56
N GLY A 395 -54.67 25.20 -27.26
CA GLY A 395 -54.68 26.34 -26.32
C GLY A 395 -55.32 27.62 -26.89
N ARG A 396 -55.49 27.73 -28.21
CA ARG A 396 -56.26 28.82 -28.85
C ARG A 396 -57.78 28.59 -28.84
N ARG A 397 -58.24 27.43 -28.35
CA ARG A 397 -59.66 27.04 -28.29
C ARG A 397 -60.27 27.14 -26.90
N GLU A 398 -59.47 27.46 -25.88
CA GLU A 398 -59.95 28.02 -24.61
C GLU A 398 -60.17 29.52 -24.78
#